data_AF-A0A968PDP9-F1
#
_entry.id   AF-A0A968PDP9-F1
#
_cell.length_a   1.000
_cell.length_b   1.000
_cell.length_c   1.000
_cell.angle_alpha   90.00
_cell.angle_beta   90.00
_cell.angle_gamma   90.00
#
_symmetry.space_group_name_H-M   'P 1'
#
loop_
_entity.id
_entity.type
_entity.pdbx_description
1 polymer ?
#
loop_
_entity_poly.entity_id
_entity_poly.type
_entity_poly.pdbx_seq_one_letter_code
_entity_poly.pdbx_strand_id
1 'polypeptide(L)'
;MTAFVLRRAAASALLLMVVLTTTFLFIHLAPGDPFRFYADPRVPAEQNERLRQLHGLDRPLIVQYGAWLRAIAVEGDWGLSFSSQRPAAQVVTRALPNHPAAGARHRGGALRRRHRHRHVRG
;
A
#
# COMPACT_ATOMS: atom_id res chain seq x y z
N MET A 1 14.45 -30.37 14.83
CA MET A 1 14.67 -29.01 14.28
C MET A 1 13.69 -28.68 13.14
N THR A 2 13.59 -29.51 12.10
CA THR A 2 12.66 -29.32 10.95
C THR A 2 11.18 -29.21 11.35
N ALA A 3 10.67 -30.09 12.21
CA ALA A 3 9.28 -30.04 12.69
C ALA A 3 8.96 -28.74 13.45
N PHE A 4 9.93 -28.21 14.20
CA PHE A 4 9.78 -26.94 14.90
C PHE A 4 9.71 -25.76 13.92
N VAL A 5 10.57 -25.75 12.90
CA VAL A 5 10.56 -24.72 11.84
C VAL A 5 9.25 -24.77 11.05
N LEU A 6 8.78 -25.96 10.66
CA LEU A 6 7.51 -26.13 9.94
C LEU A 6 6.32 -25.67 10.77
N ARG A 7 6.25 -26.05 12.06
CA ARG A 7 5.19 -25.59 12.96
C ARG A 7 5.18 -24.07 13.09
N ARG A 8 6.35 -23.44 13.20
CA ARG A 8 6.48 -22.00 13.31
C ARG A 8 6.12 -21.29 12.00
N ALA A 9 6.54 -21.82 10.86
CA ALA A 9 6.19 -21.30 9.54
C ALA A 9 4.67 -21.38 9.30
N ALA A 10 4.04 -22.50 9.65
CA ALA A 10 2.59 -22.67 9.55
C ALA A 10 1.83 -21.69 10.46
N ALA A 11 2.27 -21.53 11.71
CA ALA A 11 1.67 -20.55 12.62
C ALA A 11 1.80 -19.10 12.10
N SER A 12 2.97 -18.74 11.55
CA SER A 12 3.18 -17.43 10.92
C SER A 12 2.30 -17.23 9.68
N ALA A 13 2.19 -18.25 8.82
CA ALA A 13 1.34 -18.19 7.64
C ALA A 13 -0.14 -18.04 8.01
N LEU A 14 -0.60 -18.76 9.04
CA LEU A 14 -1.95 -18.62 9.57
C LEU A 14 -2.21 -17.21 10.11
N LEU A 15 -1.27 -16.65 10.88
CA LEU A 15 -1.38 -15.28 11.37
C LEU A 15 -1.46 -14.27 10.23
N LEU A 16 -0.59 -14.39 9.22
CA LEU A 16 -0.64 -13.53 8.03
C LEU A 16 -1.98 -13.65 7.31
N MET A 17 -2.51 -14.86 7.15
CA MET A 17 -3.82 -15.09 6.54
C MET A 17 -4.91 -14.36 7.32
N VAL A 18 -4.94 -14.47 8.65
CA VAL A 18 -5.90 -13.76 9.50
C VAL A 18 -5.82 -12.25 9.32
N VAL A 19 -4.61 -11.68 9.32
CA VAL A 19 -4.40 -10.25 9.11
C VAL A 19 -4.88 -9.82 7.74
N LEU A 20 -4.49 -10.54 6.67
CA LEU A 20 -4.90 -10.24 5.29
C LEU A 20 -6.42 -10.29 5.12
N THR A 21 -7.08 -11.34 5.64
CA THR A 21 -8.55 -11.46 5.62
C THR A 21 -9.22 -10.33 6.37
N THR A 22 -8.71 -10.00 7.56
CA THR A 22 -9.28 -8.95 8.39
C THR A 22 -9.15 -7.58 7.72
N THR A 23 -7.99 -7.28 7.12
CA THR A 23 -7.80 -6.05 6.33
C THR A 23 -8.72 -6.02 5.11
N PHE A 24 -8.84 -7.13 4.37
CA PHE A 24 -9.75 -7.22 3.22
C PHE A 24 -11.19 -6.94 3.65
N LEU A 25 -11.67 -7.58 4.72
CA LEU A 25 -13.01 -7.36 5.25
C LEU A 25 -13.20 -5.92 5.70
N PHE A 26 -12.25 -5.30 6.41
CA PHE A 26 -12.38 -3.91 6.85
C PHE A 26 -12.53 -2.93 5.68
N ILE A 27 -11.81 -3.15 4.57
CA ILE A 27 -11.93 -2.30 3.38
C ILE A 27 -13.32 -2.43 2.74
N HIS A 28 -13.89 -3.65 2.72
CA HIS A 28 -15.19 -3.92 2.07
C HIS A 28 -16.41 -3.71 2.98
N LEU A 29 -16.23 -3.76 4.30
CA LEU A 29 -17.26 -3.46 5.31
C LEU A 29 -17.35 -1.96 5.62
N ALA A 30 -16.33 -1.19 5.28
CA ALA A 30 -16.38 0.27 5.43
C ALA A 30 -17.54 0.83 4.60
N PRO A 31 -18.33 1.77 5.15
CA PRO A 31 -19.42 2.38 4.40
C PRO A 31 -18.87 3.16 3.18
N GLY A 32 -19.22 2.69 1.98
CA GLY A 32 -18.81 3.23 0.69
C GLY A 32 -18.23 2.17 -0.25
N ASP A 33 -18.36 2.38 -1.57
CA ASP A 33 -17.78 1.48 -2.58
C ASP A 33 -16.24 1.62 -2.59
N PRO A 34 -15.44 0.55 -2.40
CA PRO A 34 -13.99 0.58 -2.57
C PRO A 34 -13.56 1.12 -3.94
N PHE A 35 -14.40 0.99 -4.97
CA PHE A 35 -14.15 1.52 -6.29
C PHE A 35 -14.04 3.05 -6.32
N ARG A 36 -14.54 3.79 -5.31
CA ARG A 36 -14.40 5.25 -5.24
C ARG A 36 -12.96 5.74 -5.25
N PHE A 37 -12.00 4.89 -4.84
CA PHE A 37 -10.58 5.22 -4.91
C PHE A 37 -10.00 5.10 -6.33
N TYR A 38 -10.69 4.38 -7.22
CA TYR A 38 -10.32 4.22 -8.62
C TYR A 38 -11.18 5.06 -9.57
N ALA A 39 -12.41 5.41 -9.15
CA ALA A 39 -13.32 6.22 -9.94
C ALA A 39 -12.74 7.61 -10.19
N ASP A 40 -12.58 7.98 -11.47
CA ASP A 40 -12.21 9.34 -11.85
C ASP A 40 -13.50 10.13 -12.15
N PRO A 41 -13.79 11.22 -11.41
CA PRO A 41 -14.97 12.06 -11.66
C PRO A 41 -14.97 12.73 -13.05
N ARG A 42 -13.81 12.80 -13.72
CA ARG A 42 -13.66 13.39 -15.06
C ARG A 42 -14.00 12.41 -16.18
N VAL A 43 -14.17 11.14 -15.84
CA VAL A 43 -14.44 10.05 -16.79
C VAL A 43 -15.94 9.74 -16.78
N PRO A 44 -16.57 9.50 -17.95
CA PRO A 44 -17.99 9.14 -18.02
C PRO A 44 -18.33 7.94 -17.12
N ALA A 45 -19.52 7.95 -16.52
CA ALA A 45 -19.97 6.90 -15.59
C ALA A 45 -19.89 5.49 -16.21
N GLU A 46 -20.26 5.35 -17.49
CA GLU A 46 -20.18 4.08 -18.22
C GLU A 46 -18.73 3.54 -18.30
N GLN A 47 -17.76 4.43 -18.46
CA GLN A 47 -16.36 4.04 -18.54
C GLN A 47 -15.82 3.65 -17.15
N ASN A 48 -16.28 4.32 -16.09
CA ASN A 48 -16.01 3.93 -14.70
C ASN A 48 -16.62 2.55 -14.38
N GLU A 49 -17.82 2.23 -14.85
CA GLU A 49 -18.42 0.90 -14.68
C GLU A 49 -17.64 -0.20 -15.42
N ARG A 50 -17.17 0.09 -16.64
CA ARG A 50 -16.27 -0.83 -17.36
C ARG A 50 -14.97 -1.08 -16.59
N LEU A 51 -14.38 -0.03 -16.00
CA LEU A 51 -13.21 -0.18 -15.13
C LEU A 51 -13.51 -1.05 -13.90
N ARG A 52 -14.67 -0.85 -13.27
CA ARG A 52 -15.13 -1.68 -12.14
C ARG A 52 -15.21 -3.17 -12.50
N GLN A 53 -15.74 -3.47 -13.68
CA GLN A 53 -15.81 -4.84 -14.22
C GLN A 53 -14.43 -5.42 -14.55
N LEU A 54 -13.54 -4.61 -15.15
CA LEU A 54 -12.17 -5.02 -15.46
C LEU A 54 -11.38 -5.37 -14.20
N HIS A 55 -11.61 -4.63 -13.10
CA HIS A 55 -11.02 -4.93 -11.79
C HIS A 55 -11.74 -6.06 -11.03
N GLY A 56 -12.83 -6.61 -11.58
CA GLY A 56 -13.61 -7.69 -10.96
C GLY A 56 -14.31 -7.29 -9.66
N LEU A 57 -14.48 -5.98 -9.42
CA LEU A 57 -15.13 -5.43 -8.23
C LEU A 57 -16.66 -5.62 -8.24
N ASP A 58 -17.21 -6.06 -9.37
CA ASP A 58 -18.60 -6.49 -9.56
C ASP A 58 -18.86 -7.93 -9.08
N ARG A 59 -17.80 -8.74 -8.89
CA ARG A 59 -17.92 -10.16 -8.54
C ARG A 59 -18.23 -10.36 -7.05
N PRO A 60 -18.75 -11.53 -6.64
CA PRO A 60 -18.94 -11.85 -5.23
C PRO A 60 -17.63 -11.71 -4.43
N LEU A 61 -17.71 -11.21 -3.19
CA LEU A 61 -16.55 -10.96 -2.32
C LEU A 61 -15.61 -12.16 -2.19
N ILE A 62 -16.17 -13.38 -2.16
CA ILE A 62 -15.37 -14.61 -2.04
C ILE A 62 -14.50 -14.85 -3.29
N VAL A 63 -14.99 -14.47 -4.47
CA VAL A 63 -14.26 -14.57 -5.74
C VAL A 63 -13.15 -13.52 -5.78
N GLN A 64 -13.45 -12.29 -5.34
CA GLN A 64 -12.46 -11.21 -5.24
C GLN A 64 -11.33 -11.57 -4.27
N TYR A 65 -11.69 -12.09 -3.10
CA TYR A 65 -10.72 -12.52 -2.09
C TYR A 65 -9.85 -13.68 -2.58
N GLY A 66 -10.45 -14.70 -3.22
CA GLY A 66 -9.72 -15.82 -3.79
C GLY A 66 -8.73 -15.42 -4.89
N ALA A 67 -9.15 -14.52 -5.80
CA ALA A 67 -8.27 -13.99 -6.84
C ALA A 67 -7.12 -13.17 -6.23
N TRP A 68 -7.41 -12.32 -5.25
CA TRP A 68 -6.41 -11.51 -4.54
C TRP A 68 -5.40 -12.36 -3.77
N LEU A 69 -5.86 -13.37 -3.03
CA LEU A 69 -4.97 -14.33 -2.35
C LEU A 69 -4.07 -15.08 -3.33
N ARG A 70 -4.61 -15.49 -4.49
CA ARG A 70 -3.83 -16.18 -5.52
C ARG A 70 -2.73 -15.28 -6.07
N ALA A 71 -3.04 -14.02 -6.37
CA ALA A 71 -2.06 -13.04 -6.84
C ALA A 71 -0.92 -12.86 -5.80
N ILE A 72 -1.25 -12.77 -4.51
CA ILE A 72 -0.24 -12.63 -3.46
C ILE A 72 0.59 -13.90 -3.29
N ALA A 73 -0.07 -15.06 -3.15
CA ALA A 73 0.60 -16.30 -2.77
C ALA A 73 1.36 -16.97 -3.93
N VAL A 74 0.85 -16.86 -5.15
CA VAL A 74 1.40 -17.53 -6.34
C VAL A 74 2.25 -16.58 -7.17
N GLU A 75 1.74 -15.38 -7.44
CA GLU A 75 2.39 -14.42 -8.34
C GLU A 75 3.31 -13.47 -7.57
N GLY A 76 3.17 -13.39 -6.24
CA GLY A 76 3.89 -12.42 -5.42
C GLY A 76 3.45 -10.98 -5.69
N ASP A 77 2.28 -10.79 -6.30
CA ASP A 77 1.74 -9.48 -6.60
C ASP A 77 0.94 -8.94 -5.42
N TRP A 78 1.46 -7.88 -4.81
CA TRP A 78 0.85 -7.17 -3.68
C TRP A 78 -0.12 -6.09 -4.11
N GLY A 79 -0.26 -5.87 -5.43
CA GLY A 79 -1.08 -4.83 -6.03
C GLY A 79 -0.45 -3.44 -5.95
N LEU A 80 -1.26 -2.45 -6.33
CA LEU A 80 -0.89 -1.04 -6.31
C LEU A 80 -1.39 -0.37 -5.03
N SER A 81 -0.60 0.56 -4.50
CA SER A 81 -1.00 1.49 -3.46
C SER A 81 -2.04 2.47 -4.00
N PHE A 82 -3.20 2.52 -3.36
CA PHE A 82 -4.28 3.46 -3.71
C PHE A 82 -3.86 4.94 -3.67
N SER A 83 -2.95 5.33 -2.76
CA SER A 83 -2.55 6.73 -2.59
C SER A 83 -1.46 7.18 -3.56
N SER A 84 -0.57 6.26 -3.96
CA SER A 84 0.65 6.59 -4.71
C SER A 84 0.72 5.95 -6.08
N GLN A 85 -0.26 5.11 -6.44
CA GLN A 85 -0.33 4.32 -7.68
C GLN A 85 0.97 3.59 -8.00
N ARG A 86 1.66 3.14 -6.95
CA ARG A 86 2.93 2.40 -7.03
C ARG A 86 2.75 1.00 -6.49
N PRO A 87 3.56 0.02 -6.94
CA PRO A 87 3.53 -1.32 -6.36
C PRO A 87 3.63 -1.24 -4.83
N ALA A 88 2.68 -1.84 -4.13
CA ALA A 88 2.57 -1.75 -2.67
C ALA A 88 3.86 -2.23 -1.99
N ALA A 89 4.49 -3.27 -2.54
CA ALA A 89 5.78 -3.78 -2.09
C ALA A 89 6.88 -2.69 -2.10
N GLN A 90 6.91 -1.80 -3.11
CA GLN A 90 7.89 -0.70 -3.16
C GLN A 90 7.59 0.38 -2.12
N VAL A 91 6.32 0.62 -1.82
CA VAL A 91 5.91 1.60 -0.82
C VAL A 91 6.30 1.13 0.58
N VAL A 92 6.02 -0.15 0.89
CA VAL A 92 6.38 -0.76 2.18
C VAL A 92 7.90 -0.83 2.36
N THR A 93 8.64 -1.29 1.35
CA THR A 93 10.10 -1.41 1.44
C THR A 93 10.82 -0.08 1.63
N ARG A 94 10.29 1.02 1.06
CA ARG A 94 10.82 2.37 1.29
C ARG A 94 10.54 2.93 2.68
N ALA A 95 9.50 2.44 3.36
CA ALA A 95 9.17 2.84 4.72
C ALA A 95 10.02 2.11 5.78
N LEU A 96 10.77 1.06 5.39
CA LEU A 96 11.61 0.31 6.31
C LEU A 96 12.85 1.13 6.73
N PRO A 97 13.17 1.22 8.04
CA PRO A 97 14.27 2.03 8.56
C PRO A 97 15.65 1.72 7.97
N ASN A 98 15.85 0.47 7.50
CA ASN A 98 17.15 -0.02 7.04
C ASN A 98 17.30 -0.04 5.51
N HIS A 99 16.41 0.63 4.76
CA HIS A 99 16.58 0.76 3.31
C HIS A 99 17.70 1.79 3.02
N PRO A 100 18.66 1.53 2.09
CA PRO A 100 19.83 2.40 1.86
C PRO A 100 19.49 3.87 1.50
N ALA A 101 18.28 4.12 1.00
CA ALA A 101 17.79 5.48 0.71
C ALA A 101 17.30 6.26 1.96
N ALA A 102 17.06 5.60 3.10
CA ALA A 102 16.61 6.25 4.33
C ALA A 102 17.73 7.06 5.02
N GLY A 103 19.00 6.70 4.79
CA GLY A 103 20.16 7.35 5.41
C GLY A 103 20.60 8.68 4.78
N ALA A 104 20.06 9.07 3.62
CA ALA A 104 20.58 10.21 2.85
C ALA A 104 19.97 11.57 3.23
N ARG A 105 18.94 11.63 4.09
CA ARG A 105 18.16 12.88 4.31
C ARG A 105 18.63 13.77 5.46
N HIS A 106 19.63 13.39 6.25
CA HIS A 106 19.93 14.08 7.51
C HIS A 106 21.24 14.89 7.59
N ARG A 107 21.98 15.12 6.49
CA ARG A 107 23.30 15.78 6.51
C ARG A 107 23.44 17.07 5.68
N GLY A 108 22.39 17.87 5.51
CA GLY A 108 22.44 19.07 4.65
C GLY A 108 21.95 20.40 5.24
N GLY A 109 21.69 20.50 6.54
CA GLY A 109 20.89 21.60 7.11
C GLY A 109 21.59 22.54 8.10
N ALA A 110 22.89 22.44 8.32
CA ALA A 110 23.60 23.31 9.26
C ALA A 110 24.84 23.87 8.58
N LEU A 111 24.81 25.16 8.21
CA LEU A 111 25.94 26.09 8.01
C LEU A 111 25.61 27.19 6.98
N ARG A 112 24.51 27.95 7.14
CA ARG A 112 24.45 29.25 6.43
C ARG A 112 23.43 30.27 6.97
N ARG A 113 23.50 30.65 8.24
CA ARG A 113 22.97 31.96 8.69
C ARG A 113 23.78 32.51 9.87
N ARG A 114 25.05 32.84 9.60
CA ARG A 114 25.77 33.88 10.35
C ARG A 114 26.22 34.93 9.34
N HIS A 115 26.12 36.19 9.75
CA HIS A 115 26.46 37.42 9.02
C HIS A 115 25.41 37.96 8.02
N ARG A 116 24.53 38.82 8.52
CA ARG A 116 24.70 40.26 8.20
C ARG A 116 24.05 41.14 9.26
N HIS A 117 24.93 41.77 10.04
CA HIS A 117 24.65 42.95 10.86
C HIS A 117 24.35 44.15 9.96
N ARG A 118 23.54 45.05 10.53
CA ARG A 118 23.64 46.53 10.48
C ARG A 118 23.08 47.29 9.26
N HIS A 119 22.59 48.48 9.64
CA HIS A 119 22.29 49.70 8.86
C HIS A 119 20.95 49.66 8.10
N VAL A 120 20.01 50.62 8.19
CA VAL A 120 20.02 52.08 8.46
C VAL A 120 18.54 52.50 8.73
N ARG A 121 18.21 53.10 9.88
CA ARG A 121 17.71 54.49 10.07
C ARG A 121 17.05 55.17 8.86
N GLY A 122 15.80 55.62 9.02
CA GLY A 122 15.12 56.56 8.14
C GLY A 122 13.69 56.74 8.59
#